data_AF-A0A7J2U3Q1-F1
#
_entry.id   AF-A0A7J2U3Q1-F1
#
_cell.length_a   1.000
_cell.length_b   1.000
_cell.length_c   1.000
_cell.angle_alpha   90.00
_cell.angle_beta   90.00
_cell.angle_gamma   90.00
#
_symmetry.space_group_name_H-M   'P 1'
#
loop_
_entity.id
_entity.type
_entity.pdbx_description
1 polymer ?
#
loop_
_entity_poly.entity_id
_entity_poly.type
_entity_poly.pdbx_seq_one_letter_code
_entity_poly.pdbx_strand_id
1 'polypeptide(L)'
;MAMLIPDIASAEKWKMFFQGDIGRALGYCERVLGLYNNIRMRLGDEKVKKIVVGVIGKDTIGHWRDIQEVFREFFGVKCMRCEEVVRSIAMGVPYSVALKNVSLRLEDSSYIRNVEELAILLSKVHRESNIYLEKSDNLKELERDFSALLNNPLNIVEIVRGFYSSLKYLLPLYNRFTFFITISKYITRNLLEKYFKDLDLKLLSKFNIRFREDKLCKNIDILTHEKGSIGEAIVFLVNSIYRFFDRSRGMKRIIGVKDEEERFVKEMLKLVTGIYQDLEHVENTALYSSLYRSAVRTLAKGGYIYISARVRIDQERNVAIIHNYTTSCENLVNIIEPYMITGLASIDNVAIHGNKIELLLNIYLNQRSVKA
;
A
#
# COMPACT_ATOMS: atom_id res chain seq x y z
N MET A 1 3.86 -24.31 11.16
CA MET A 1 3.31 -23.24 10.31
C MET A 1 1.77 -23.36 10.29
N ALA A 2 1.09 -22.90 11.33
CA ALA A 2 -0.38 -23.01 11.43
C ALA A 2 -1.05 -22.07 10.43
N MET A 3 -1.71 -22.67 9.43
CA MET A 3 -2.61 -22.13 8.40
C MET A 3 -2.83 -20.61 8.40
N LEU A 4 -2.29 -19.96 7.37
CA LEU A 4 -2.62 -18.59 6.92
C LEU A 4 -4.10 -18.36 6.51
N ILE A 5 -5.01 -19.32 6.75
CA ILE A 5 -6.09 -19.64 5.79
C ILE A 5 -7.54 -19.69 6.32
N PRO A 6 -7.87 -19.88 7.62
CA PRO A 6 -9.28 -20.08 7.99
C PRO A 6 -10.19 -18.93 7.55
N ASP A 7 -9.67 -17.70 7.52
CA ASP A 7 -10.48 -16.52 7.24
C ASP A 7 -10.73 -16.28 5.74
N ILE A 8 -9.80 -16.64 4.84
CA ILE A 8 -9.93 -16.34 3.40
C ILE A 8 -10.83 -17.35 2.65
N ALA A 9 -11.14 -18.48 3.28
CA ALA A 9 -12.06 -19.49 2.75
C ALA A 9 -13.54 -19.21 3.12
N SER A 10 -13.85 -18.09 3.79
CA SER A 10 -15.21 -17.77 4.24
C SER A 10 -15.81 -16.57 3.50
N ALA A 11 -17.01 -16.75 2.94
CA ALA A 11 -17.78 -15.67 2.29
C ALA A 11 -18.07 -14.52 3.26
N GLU A 12 -18.43 -14.86 4.50
CA GLU A 12 -18.73 -13.88 5.53
C GLU A 12 -17.50 -13.03 5.84
N LYS A 13 -16.32 -13.66 5.92
CA LYS A 13 -15.07 -12.96 6.21
C LYS A 13 -14.63 -12.04 5.07
N TRP A 14 -14.81 -12.44 3.81
CA TRP A 14 -14.65 -11.54 2.65
C TRP A 14 -15.61 -10.35 2.72
N LYS A 15 -16.89 -10.61 3.05
CA LYS A 15 -17.87 -9.54 3.25
C LYS A 15 -17.43 -8.59 4.35
N MET A 16 -16.93 -9.09 5.48
CA MET A 16 -16.37 -8.29 6.57
C MET A 16 -15.12 -7.51 6.15
N PHE A 17 -14.28 -8.04 5.27
CA PHE A 17 -13.12 -7.32 4.74
C PHE A 17 -13.54 -6.12 3.89
N PHE A 18 -14.46 -6.32 2.95
CA PHE A 18 -15.00 -5.23 2.15
C PHE A 18 -15.76 -4.22 3.03
N GLN A 19 -16.55 -4.72 4.00
CA GLN A 19 -17.33 -3.90 4.94
C GLN A 19 -16.50 -3.10 5.94
N GLY A 20 -15.59 -3.77 6.61
CA GLY A 20 -14.76 -3.18 7.64
C GLY A 20 -13.61 -2.39 7.04
N ASP A 21 -12.70 -3.05 6.34
CA ASP A 21 -11.40 -2.45 6.04
C ASP A 21 -11.44 -1.53 4.81
N ILE A 22 -12.03 -1.98 3.70
CA ILE A 22 -12.20 -1.14 2.51
C ILE A 22 -13.16 0.02 2.80
N GLY A 23 -14.30 -0.26 3.45
CA GLY A 23 -15.26 0.76 3.86
C GLY A 23 -14.66 1.82 4.79
N ARG A 24 -13.90 1.41 5.82
CA ARG A 24 -13.22 2.34 6.72
C ARG A 24 -12.22 3.22 5.98
N ALA A 25 -11.39 2.64 5.11
CA ALA A 25 -10.41 3.41 4.33
C ALA A 25 -11.10 4.43 3.40
N LEU A 26 -12.20 4.04 2.75
CA LEU A 26 -13.00 4.94 1.92
C LEU A 26 -13.62 6.07 2.76
N GLY A 27 -14.21 5.74 3.92
CA GLY A 27 -14.77 6.72 4.85
C GLY A 27 -13.74 7.75 5.32
N TYR A 28 -12.51 7.33 5.62
CA TYR A 28 -11.43 8.28 5.93
C TYR A 28 -11.04 9.15 4.73
N CYS A 29 -11.01 8.62 3.50
CA CYS A 29 -10.78 9.44 2.31
C CYS A 29 -11.85 10.53 2.20
N GLU A 30 -13.12 10.14 2.30
CA GLU A 30 -14.26 11.07 2.24
C GLU A 30 -14.22 12.12 3.35
N ARG A 31 -13.82 11.74 4.57
CA ARG A 31 -13.62 12.67 5.70
C ARG A 31 -12.51 13.67 5.46
N VAL A 32 -11.35 13.22 4.99
CA VAL A 32 -10.21 14.10 4.67
C VAL A 32 -10.58 15.08 3.56
N LEU A 33 -11.24 14.60 2.50
CA LEU A 33 -11.73 15.44 1.39
C LEU A 33 -12.82 16.40 1.85
N GLY A 34 -13.75 15.94 2.68
CA GLY A 34 -14.79 16.77 3.28
C GLY A 34 -14.23 17.87 4.16
N LEU A 35 -13.20 17.57 4.95
CA LEU A 35 -12.50 18.54 5.78
C LEU A 35 -11.77 19.58 4.92
N TYR A 36 -11.03 19.13 3.89
CA TYR A 36 -10.38 19.98 2.92
C TYR A 36 -11.37 20.95 2.27
N ASN A 37 -12.50 20.44 1.77
CA ASN A 37 -13.53 21.24 1.11
C ASN A 37 -14.17 22.26 2.06
N ASN A 38 -14.47 21.87 3.31
CA ASN A 38 -14.97 22.79 4.33
C ASN A 38 -14.00 23.93 4.61
N ILE A 39 -12.70 23.64 4.75
CA ILE A 39 -11.65 24.65 4.96
C ILE A 39 -11.54 25.56 3.75
N ARG A 40 -11.46 24.99 2.54
CA ARG A 40 -11.34 25.70 1.27
C ARG A 40 -12.49 26.69 1.03
N MET A 41 -13.72 26.30 1.34
CA MET A 41 -14.89 27.16 1.14
C MET A 41 -14.99 28.29 2.18
N ARG A 42 -14.27 28.18 3.30
CA ARG A 42 -14.41 29.05 4.48
C ARG A 42 -13.08 29.69 4.91
N LEU A 43 -12.15 29.91 3.98
CA LEU A 43 -10.82 30.49 4.28
C LEU A 43 -10.89 31.89 4.91
N GLY A 44 -11.97 32.63 4.64
CA GLY A 44 -12.23 33.94 5.23
C GLY A 44 -12.73 33.88 6.67
N ASP A 45 -13.30 32.74 7.10
CA ASP A 45 -13.97 32.60 8.38
C ASP A 45 -12.98 32.58 9.53
N GLU A 46 -13.28 33.33 10.59
CA GLU A 46 -12.43 33.40 11.80
C GLU A 46 -12.18 32.00 12.39
N LYS A 47 -13.18 31.12 12.36
CA LYS A 47 -13.08 29.74 12.83
C LYS A 47 -12.01 28.94 12.09
N VAL A 48 -12.00 29.02 10.75
CA VAL A 48 -10.98 28.32 9.94
C VAL A 48 -9.61 28.96 10.13
N LYS A 49 -9.53 30.29 10.21
CA LYS A 49 -8.28 30.98 10.53
C LYS A 49 -7.70 30.53 11.87
N LYS A 50 -8.51 30.37 12.92
CA LYS A 50 -8.08 29.84 14.22
C LYS A 50 -7.47 28.45 14.10
N ILE A 51 -8.16 27.55 13.40
CA ILE A 51 -7.69 26.18 13.16
C ILE A 51 -6.33 26.20 12.45
N VAL A 52 -6.22 26.92 11.32
CA VAL A 52 -5.03 26.88 10.48
C VAL A 52 -3.83 27.62 11.10
N VAL A 53 -4.06 28.72 11.81
CA VAL A 53 -3.01 29.39 12.59
C VAL A 53 -2.43 28.44 13.66
N GLY A 54 -3.23 27.48 14.12
CA GLY A 54 -2.77 26.41 15.00
C GLY A 54 -2.67 26.81 16.46
N VAL A 55 -3.36 27.88 16.86
CA VAL A 55 -3.37 28.36 18.25
C VAL A 55 -4.81 28.50 18.71
N ILE A 56 -5.21 27.63 19.63
CA ILE A 56 -6.43 27.70 20.42
C ILE A 56 -6.01 27.33 21.84
N GLY A 57 -5.89 28.35 22.70
CA GLY A 57 -5.40 28.20 24.08
C GLY A 57 -3.86 28.16 24.21
N LYS A 58 -3.36 28.01 25.44
CA LYS A 58 -1.92 28.03 25.74
C LYS A 58 -1.19 26.76 25.27
N ASP A 59 -1.88 25.62 25.28
CA ASP A 59 -1.27 24.31 25.04
C ASP A 59 -0.86 24.08 23.58
N THR A 60 -1.41 24.87 22.64
CA THR A 60 -1.16 24.74 21.21
C THR A 60 -0.09 25.72 20.69
N ILE A 61 0.27 26.73 21.50
CA ILE A 61 1.34 27.70 21.16
C ILE A 61 2.70 27.00 21.00
N GLY A 62 2.96 25.87 21.65
CA GLY A 62 4.20 25.12 21.43
C GLY A 62 4.27 24.42 20.06
N HIS A 63 3.13 24.21 19.41
CA HIS A 63 2.98 23.28 18.27
C HIS A 63 2.45 23.91 16.99
N TRP A 64 2.25 25.24 16.97
CA TRP A 64 1.66 25.93 15.82
C TRP A 64 2.40 25.67 14.50
N ARG A 65 3.73 25.49 14.55
CA ARG A 65 4.54 25.20 13.36
C ARG A 65 4.18 23.85 12.77
N ASP A 66 4.09 22.81 13.59
CA ASP A 66 3.74 21.46 13.14
C ASP A 66 2.32 21.43 12.56
N ILE A 67 1.38 22.14 13.19
CA ILE A 67 -0.01 22.27 12.69
C ILE A 67 -0.05 22.97 11.33
N GLN A 68 0.63 24.11 11.20
CA GLN A 68 0.68 24.86 9.94
C GLN A 68 1.39 24.07 8.85
N GLU A 69 2.44 23.32 9.19
CA GLU A 69 3.13 22.45 8.26
C GLU A 69 2.20 21.33 7.79
N VAL A 70 1.38 20.74 8.67
CA VAL A 70 0.37 19.76 8.25
C VAL A 70 -0.65 20.38 7.30
N PHE A 71 -1.20 21.55 7.62
CA PHE A 71 -2.14 22.22 6.71
C PHE A 71 -1.53 22.58 5.36
N ARG A 72 -0.26 23.00 5.33
CA ARG A 72 0.44 23.32 4.08
C ARG A 72 0.72 22.06 3.27
N GLU A 73 1.39 21.06 3.84
CA GLU A 73 1.86 19.89 3.11
C GLU A 73 0.72 18.94 2.71
N PHE A 74 -0.26 18.76 3.58
CA PHE A 74 -1.38 17.85 3.32
C PHE A 74 -2.54 18.55 2.62
N PHE A 75 -2.96 19.71 3.09
CA PHE A 75 -4.17 20.37 2.58
C PHE A 75 -3.87 21.49 1.59
N GLY A 76 -2.60 21.85 1.35
CA GLY A 76 -2.25 22.96 0.47
C GLY A 76 -2.68 24.32 1.02
N VAL A 77 -2.89 24.44 2.35
CA VAL A 77 -3.36 25.68 2.96
C VAL A 77 -2.18 26.41 3.61
N LYS A 78 -1.78 27.51 2.98
CA LYS A 78 -0.68 28.34 3.46
C LYS A 78 -1.18 29.51 4.30
N CYS A 79 -0.60 29.64 5.48
CA CYS A 79 -0.93 30.68 6.45
C CYS A 79 0.04 31.87 6.32
N MET A 80 -0.43 33.01 5.81
CA MET A 80 0.39 34.23 5.67
C MET A 80 0.27 35.10 6.93
N ARG A 81 1.41 35.64 7.39
CA ARG A 81 1.55 36.48 8.61
C ARG A 81 1.19 35.77 9.92
N CYS A 82 1.20 34.43 9.91
CA CYS A 82 0.72 33.67 11.06
C CYS A 82 1.70 33.66 12.23
N GLU A 83 3.01 33.80 12.00
CA GLU A 83 3.98 33.90 13.10
C GLU A 83 3.78 35.16 13.97
N GLU A 84 3.58 36.33 13.34
CA GLU A 84 3.28 37.59 14.03
C GLU A 84 1.98 37.48 14.86
N VAL A 85 0.99 36.80 14.28
CA VAL A 85 -0.31 36.58 14.91
C VAL A 85 -0.21 35.61 16.08
N VAL A 86 0.55 34.53 15.95
CA VAL A 86 0.84 33.60 17.06
C VAL A 86 1.52 34.33 18.21
N ARG A 87 2.52 35.18 17.93
CA ARG A 87 3.18 36.01 18.96
C ARG A 87 2.20 36.95 19.64
N SER A 88 1.34 37.61 18.86
CA SER A 88 0.31 38.53 19.39
C SER A 88 -0.67 37.80 20.32
N ILE A 89 -1.13 36.62 19.91
CA ILE A 89 -2.04 35.79 20.73
C ILE A 89 -1.33 35.33 22.01
N ALA A 90 -0.05 34.93 21.93
CA ALA A 90 0.74 34.55 23.10
C ALA A 90 0.94 35.70 24.10
N MET A 91 0.94 36.95 23.62
CA MET A 91 0.96 38.17 24.45
C MET A 91 -0.43 38.56 25.00
N GLY A 92 -1.47 37.77 24.74
CA GLY A 92 -2.82 37.99 25.27
C GLY A 92 -3.73 38.82 24.38
N VAL A 93 -3.33 39.13 23.14
CA VAL A 93 -4.21 39.83 22.18
C VAL A 93 -5.40 38.93 21.81
N PRO A 94 -6.65 39.43 21.90
CA PRO A 94 -7.83 38.64 21.53
C PRO A 94 -7.79 38.18 20.07
N TYR A 95 -8.24 36.94 19.82
CA TYR A 95 -8.27 36.34 18.49
C TYR A 95 -9.00 37.20 17.44
N SER A 96 -10.12 37.81 17.80
CA SER A 96 -10.92 38.68 16.91
C SER A 96 -10.15 39.90 16.40
N VAL A 97 -9.08 40.30 17.11
CA VAL A 97 -8.18 41.38 16.72
C VAL A 97 -6.97 40.80 15.98
N ALA A 98 -6.31 39.79 16.54
CA ALA A 98 -5.09 39.22 15.97
C ALA A 98 -5.31 38.58 14.58
N LEU A 99 -6.45 37.94 14.34
CA LEU A 99 -6.73 37.19 13.10
C LEU A 99 -7.11 38.08 11.91
N LYS A 100 -7.38 39.38 12.12
CA LYS A 100 -7.75 40.32 11.03
C LYS A 100 -6.66 40.38 9.95
N ASN A 101 -5.40 40.24 10.35
CA ASN A 101 -4.25 40.33 9.47
C ASN A 101 -3.83 38.98 8.85
N VAL A 102 -4.49 37.88 9.22
CA VAL A 102 -4.23 36.54 8.66
C VAL A 102 -4.90 36.43 7.30
N SER A 103 -4.11 36.03 6.31
CA SER A 103 -4.58 35.59 5.00
C SER A 103 -4.22 34.13 4.80
N LEU A 104 -5.20 33.31 4.45
CA LEU A 104 -4.97 31.94 4.03
C LEU A 104 -4.93 31.89 2.50
N ARG A 105 -4.02 31.12 1.93
CA ARG A 105 -3.91 30.88 0.48
C ARG A 105 -3.96 29.39 0.20
N LEU A 106 -4.60 29.02 -0.90
CA LEU A 106 -4.56 27.66 -1.42
C LEU A 106 -3.38 27.53 -2.38
N GLU A 107 -2.63 26.46 -2.20
CA GLU A 107 -1.57 25.97 -3.06
C GLU A 107 -1.95 24.55 -3.52
N ASP A 108 -1.42 24.12 -4.66
CA ASP A 108 -1.71 22.79 -5.18
C ASP A 108 -1.15 21.70 -4.27
N SER A 109 -2.03 20.98 -3.59
CA SER A 109 -1.65 19.82 -2.78
C SER A 109 -1.60 18.56 -3.64
N SER A 110 -0.41 17.95 -3.74
CA SER A 110 -0.27 16.59 -4.30
C SER A 110 -0.94 15.55 -3.40
N TYR A 111 -1.02 15.80 -2.09
CA TYR A 111 -1.64 14.90 -1.14
C TYR A 111 -3.15 14.78 -1.39
N ILE A 112 -3.88 15.90 -1.47
CA ILE A 112 -5.34 15.87 -1.70
C ILE A 112 -5.66 15.16 -3.02
N ARG A 113 -4.95 15.46 -4.11
CA ARG A 113 -5.11 14.76 -5.38
C ARG A 113 -4.92 13.25 -5.25
N ASN A 114 -3.90 12.82 -4.51
CA ASN A 114 -3.68 11.39 -4.27
C ASN A 114 -4.77 10.77 -3.37
N VAL A 115 -5.35 11.52 -2.43
CA VAL A 115 -6.50 11.07 -1.63
C VAL A 115 -7.74 10.90 -2.52
N GLU A 116 -7.98 11.82 -3.46
CA GLU A 116 -9.07 11.69 -4.46
C GLU A 116 -8.87 10.45 -5.33
N GLU A 117 -7.66 10.22 -5.83
CA GLU A 117 -7.31 9.02 -6.60
C GLU A 117 -7.56 7.73 -5.79
N LEU A 118 -7.13 7.70 -4.51
CA LEU A 118 -7.38 6.57 -3.62
C LEU A 118 -8.87 6.36 -3.37
N ALA A 119 -9.64 7.44 -3.17
CA ALA A 119 -11.08 7.36 -2.97
C ALA A 119 -11.76 6.73 -4.19
N ILE A 120 -11.40 7.15 -5.41
CA ILE A 120 -11.93 6.58 -6.66
C ILE A 120 -11.60 5.09 -6.76
N LEU A 121 -10.38 4.68 -6.43
CA LEU A 121 -9.97 3.27 -6.46
C LEU A 121 -10.71 2.43 -5.42
N LEU A 122 -10.83 2.94 -4.19
CA LEU A 122 -11.58 2.28 -3.11
C LEU A 122 -13.06 2.16 -3.46
N SER A 123 -13.68 3.20 -4.02
CA SER A 123 -15.05 3.15 -4.53
C SER A 123 -15.22 2.15 -5.68
N LYS A 124 -14.23 2.02 -6.57
CA LYS A 124 -14.24 1.02 -7.64
C LYS A 124 -14.22 -0.40 -7.06
N VAL A 125 -13.26 -0.70 -6.18
CA VAL A 125 -13.17 -2.00 -5.49
C VAL A 125 -14.45 -2.30 -4.73
N HIS A 126 -14.99 -1.30 -4.04
CA HIS A 126 -16.25 -1.41 -3.32
C HIS A 126 -17.41 -1.79 -4.26
N ARG A 127 -17.62 -1.04 -5.34
CA ARG A 127 -18.69 -1.30 -6.31
C ARG A 127 -18.57 -2.68 -6.95
N GLU A 128 -17.37 -3.09 -7.33
CA GLU A 128 -17.11 -4.37 -7.99
C GLU A 128 -17.29 -5.58 -7.06
N SER A 129 -17.23 -5.38 -5.75
CA SER A 129 -17.46 -6.46 -4.77
C SER A 129 -18.94 -6.88 -4.66
N ASN A 130 -19.87 -6.11 -5.23
CA ASN A 130 -21.33 -6.27 -5.08
C ASN A 130 -21.82 -6.33 -3.62
N ILE A 131 -21.01 -5.89 -2.67
CA ILE A 131 -21.39 -5.84 -1.26
C ILE A 131 -21.85 -4.42 -0.95
N TYR A 132 -23.10 -4.30 -0.51
CA TYR A 132 -23.58 -3.05 0.06
C TYR A 132 -22.76 -2.72 1.32
N LEU A 133 -22.06 -1.59 1.27
CA LEU A 133 -21.52 -0.95 2.45
C LEU A 133 -22.59 -0.05 2.99
N GLU A 134 -22.94 -0.22 4.26
CA GLU A 134 -23.54 0.89 4.96
C GLU A 134 -22.56 2.06 4.82
N LYS A 135 -23.02 3.14 4.20
CA LYS A 135 -22.29 4.40 4.28
C LYS A 135 -22.12 4.64 5.77
N SER A 136 -20.88 4.58 6.25
CA SER A 136 -20.55 5.16 7.54
C SER A 136 -21.14 6.57 7.54
N ASP A 137 -21.65 6.99 8.70
CA ASP A 137 -22.27 8.32 8.84
C ASP A 137 -21.17 9.39 8.78
N ASN A 138 -20.60 9.54 7.59
CA ASN A 138 -19.40 10.32 7.29
C ASN A 138 -19.67 11.80 7.58
N LEU A 139 -20.93 12.22 7.51
CA LEU A 139 -21.36 13.55 7.94
C LEU A 139 -21.17 13.73 9.44
N LYS A 140 -21.64 12.81 10.29
CA LYS A 140 -21.42 12.88 11.74
C LYS A 140 -19.94 12.82 12.11
N GLU A 141 -19.16 11.95 11.44
CA GLU A 141 -17.72 11.86 11.71
C GLU A 141 -16.98 13.15 11.27
N LEU A 142 -17.35 13.73 10.14
CA LEU A 142 -16.81 15.01 9.66
C LEU A 142 -17.16 16.17 10.59
N GLU A 143 -18.39 16.23 11.08
CA GLU A 143 -18.82 17.22 12.07
C GLU A 143 -18.05 17.09 13.38
N ARG A 144 -17.81 15.84 13.82
CA ARG A 144 -16.97 15.54 14.98
C ARG A 144 -15.53 15.99 14.76
N ASP A 145 -14.94 15.69 13.61
CA ASP A 145 -13.57 16.10 13.27
C ASP A 145 -13.44 17.63 13.24
N PHE A 146 -14.40 18.31 12.60
CA PHE A 146 -14.40 19.78 12.54
C PHE A 146 -14.57 20.40 13.94
N SER A 147 -15.48 19.85 14.76
CA SER A 147 -15.66 20.29 16.15
C SER A 147 -14.40 20.05 16.99
N ALA A 148 -13.71 18.93 16.78
CA ALA A 148 -12.45 18.63 17.46
C ALA A 148 -11.36 19.63 17.08
N LEU A 149 -11.25 20.03 15.80
CA LEU A 149 -10.31 21.04 15.33
C LEU A 149 -10.59 22.43 15.91
N LEU A 150 -11.87 22.80 16.04
CA LEU A 150 -12.27 24.07 16.66
C LEU A 150 -11.88 24.17 18.13
N ASN A 151 -11.80 23.03 18.83
CA ASN A 151 -11.38 23.00 20.23
C ASN A 151 -9.85 22.88 20.37
N ASN A 152 -9.22 22.06 19.54
CA ASN A 152 -7.79 21.86 19.53
C ASN A 152 -7.28 21.56 18.10
N PRO A 153 -6.56 22.49 17.46
CA PRO A 153 -6.03 22.31 16.12
C PRO A 153 -5.02 21.16 15.97
N LEU A 154 -4.39 20.70 17.07
CA LEU A 154 -3.52 19.52 17.05
C LEU A 154 -4.24 18.26 16.56
N ASN A 155 -5.56 18.21 16.68
CA ASN A 155 -6.36 17.09 16.18
C ASN A 155 -6.19 16.84 14.68
N ILE A 156 -5.68 17.81 13.90
CA ILE A 156 -5.35 17.58 12.49
C ILE A 156 -4.31 16.47 12.30
N VAL A 157 -3.35 16.37 13.24
CA VAL A 157 -2.32 15.33 13.22
C VAL A 157 -2.97 13.96 13.45
N GLU A 158 -3.90 13.86 14.39
CA GLU A 158 -4.62 12.62 14.70
C GLU A 158 -5.57 12.20 13.58
N ILE A 159 -6.25 13.14 12.93
CA ILE A 159 -7.09 12.87 11.75
C ILE A 159 -6.23 12.28 10.62
N VAL A 160 -5.10 12.93 10.31
CA VAL A 160 -4.18 12.44 9.27
C VAL A 160 -3.60 11.08 9.65
N ARG A 161 -3.18 10.88 10.92
CA ARG A 161 -2.72 9.57 11.43
C ARG A 161 -3.78 8.48 11.31
N GLY A 162 -5.03 8.80 11.66
CA GLY A 162 -6.17 7.89 11.52
C GLY A 162 -6.35 7.43 10.08
N PHE A 163 -6.24 8.35 9.12
CA PHE A 163 -6.28 8.02 7.70
C PHE A 163 -5.13 7.10 7.28
N TYR A 164 -3.87 7.40 7.65
CA TYR A 164 -2.75 6.49 7.35
C TYR A 164 -2.93 5.11 7.99
N SER A 165 -3.42 5.08 9.23
CA SER A 165 -3.72 3.83 9.92
C SER A 165 -4.76 3.02 9.15
N SER A 166 -5.82 3.67 8.66
CA SER A 166 -6.85 3.00 7.86
C SER A 166 -6.30 2.36 6.58
N LEU A 167 -5.41 3.07 5.87
CA LEU A 167 -4.74 2.56 4.68
C LEU A 167 -3.77 1.43 5.01
N LYS A 168 -3.06 1.54 6.15
CA LYS A 168 -2.10 0.54 6.60
C LYS A 168 -2.75 -0.83 6.80
N TYR A 169 -3.99 -0.87 7.30
CA TYR A 169 -4.76 -2.10 7.46
C TYR A 169 -5.23 -2.73 6.15
N LEU A 170 -4.93 -2.12 5.00
CA LEU A 170 -5.10 -2.72 3.67
C LEU A 170 -3.78 -3.22 3.08
N LEU A 171 -2.65 -3.06 3.77
CA LEU A 171 -1.38 -3.56 3.27
C LEU A 171 -1.21 -5.06 3.58
N PRO A 172 -0.55 -5.82 2.68
CA PRO A 172 -0.34 -7.27 2.83
C PRO A 172 0.24 -7.71 4.18
N LEU A 173 1.12 -6.90 4.78
CA LEU A 173 1.70 -7.23 6.09
C LEU A 173 0.66 -7.31 7.22
N TYR A 174 -0.44 -6.56 7.11
CA TYR A 174 -1.44 -6.41 8.16
C TYR A 174 -2.79 -7.03 7.79
N ASN A 175 -2.98 -7.43 6.53
CA ASN A 175 -4.27 -7.89 6.03
C ASN A 175 -4.13 -9.14 5.16
N ARG A 176 -4.71 -10.24 5.65
CA ARG A 176 -4.63 -11.57 5.03
C ARG A 176 -5.27 -11.63 3.65
N PHE A 177 -6.34 -10.87 3.40
CA PHE A 177 -7.02 -10.84 2.10
C PHE A 177 -6.17 -10.17 1.04
N THR A 178 -5.61 -9.00 1.37
CA THR A 178 -4.71 -8.28 0.45
C THR A 178 -3.39 -9.02 0.25
N PHE A 179 -2.87 -9.70 1.28
CA PHE A 179 -1.74 -10.61 1.16
C PHE A 179 -2.06 -11.76 0.21
N PHE A 180 -3.17 -12.47 0.44
CA PHE A 180 -3.63 -13.55 -0.42
C PHE A 180 -3.76 -13.11 -1.88
N ILE A 181 -4.41 -11.98 -2.15
CA ILE A 181 -4.55 -11.42 -3.51
C ILE A 181 -3.18 -11.07 -4.12
N THR A 182 -2.26 -10.52 -3.32
CA THR A 182 -0.92 -10.15 -3.78
C THR A 182 -0.11 -11.38 -4.18
N ILE A 183 -0.12 -12.44 -3.38
CA ILE A 183 0.64 -13.67 -3.66
C ILE A 183 -0.01 -14.55 -4.71
N SER A 184 -1.35 -14.58 -4.78
CA SER A 184 -2.09 -15.41 -5.74
C SER A 184 -1.93 -14.97 -7.19
N LYS A 185 -1.39 -13.76 -7.43
CA LYS A 185 -0.99 -13.31 -8.76
C LYS A 185 0.23 -14.07 -9.33
N TYR A 186 0.96 -14.79 -8.48
CA TYR A 186 2.27 -15.32 -8.85
C TYR A 186 2.56 -16.71 -8.25
N ILE A 187 1.58 -17.33 -7.61
CA ILE A 187 1.73 -18.66 -7.01
C ILE A 187 1.52 -19.75 -8.05
N THR A 188 2.36 -20.78 -8.02
CA THR A 188 2.14 -21.99 -8.83
C THR A 188 0.92 -22.74 -8.31
N ARG A 189 0.21 -23.43 -9.21
CA ARG A 189 -0.95 -24.26 -8.83
C ARG A 189 -0.60 -25.28 -7.75
N ASN A 190 0.54 -25.96 -7.89
CA ASN A 190 1.01 -26.95 -6.91
C ASN A 190 1.15 -26.35 -5.51
N LEU A 191 1.68 -25.13 -5.40
CA LEU A 191 1.78 -24.44 -4.12
C LEU A 191 0.44 -23.93 -3.62
N LEU A 192 -0.42 -23.43 -4.51
CA LEU A 192 -1.77 -23.06 -4.13
C LEU A 192 -2.47 -24.28 -3.52
N GLU A 193 -2.42 -25.43 -4.18
CA GLU A 193 -3.03 -26.67 -3.69
C GLU A 193 -2.33 -27.19 -2.43
N LYS A 194 -1.01 -27.03 -2.28
CA LYS A 194 -0.28 -27.48 -1.08
C LYS A 194 -0.61 -26.63 0.14
N TYR A 195 -0.57 -25.30 -0.01
CA TYR A 195 -0.72 -24.37 1.08
C TYR A 195 -2.19 -24.00 1.32
N PHE A 196 -3.03 -23.92 0.28
CA PHE A 196 -4.44 -23.47 0.29
C PHE A 196 -5.45 -24.56 -0.07
N LYS A 197 -5.28 -25.77 0.47
CA LYS A 197 -6.11 -26.96 0.19
C LYS A 197 -7.63 -26.73 0.27
N ASP A 198 -8.07 -25.90 1.21
CA ASP A 198 -9.50 -25.67 1.49
C ASP A 198 -10.06 -24.41 0.79
N LEU A 199 -9.29 -23.80 -0.11
CA LEU A 199 -9.72 -22.61 -0.82
C LEU A 199 -10.68 -22.97 -1.96
N ASP A 200 -11.97 -22.72 -1.75
CA ASP A 200 -12.97 -22.84 -2.80
C ASP A 200 -12.85 -21.67 -3.80
N LEU A 201 -12.31 -21.94 -4.99
CA LEU A 201 -12.24 -20.93 -6.06
C LEU A 201 -13.63 -20.44 -6.51
N LYS A 202 -14.70 -21.23 -6.31
CA LYS A 202 -16.07 -20.79 -6.57
C LYS A 202 -16.56 -19.77 -5.55
N LEU A 203 -15.95 -19.70 -4.37
CA LEU A 203 -16.21 -18.64 -3.41
C LEU A 203 -15.69 -17.30 -3.92
N LEU A 204 -14.47 -17.30 -4.45
CA LEU A 204 -13.81 -16.10 -4.95
C LEU A 204 -14.57 -15.49 -6.13
N SER A 205 -15.15 -16.33 -6.99
CA SER A 205 -15.99 -15.87 -8.10
C SER A 205 -17.30 -15.21 -7.65
N LYS A 206 -17.86 -15.55 -6.47
CA LYS A 206 -19.03 -14.84 -5.89
C LYS A 206 -18.71 -13.38 -5.56
N PHE A 207 -17.46 -13.07 -5.24
CA PHE A 207 -16.97 -11.71 -5.03
C PHE A 207 -16.37 -11.09 -6.30
N ASN A 208 -16.64 -11.69 -7.47
CA ASN A 208 -16.08 -11.29 -8.75
C ASN A 208 -14.54 -11.30 -8.80
N ILE A 209 -13.90 -12.10 -7.93
CA ILE A 209 -12.47 -12.36 -7.98
C ILE A 209 -12.26 -13.54 -8.94
N ARG A 210 -11.72 -13.24 -10.12
CA ARG A 210 -11.44 -14.22 -11.18
C ARG A 210 -9.95 -14.35 -11.37
N PHE A 211 -9.49 -15.59 -11.31
CA PHE A 211 -8.10 -15.97 -11.56
C PHE A 211 -8.01 -16.72 -12.87
N ARG A 212 -6.93 -16.49 -13.61
CA ARG A 212 -6.60 -17.22 -14.84
C ARG A 212 -5.36 -18.06 -14.59
N GLU A 213 -5.35 -19.28 -15.10
CA GLU A 213 -4.14 -20.10 -15.17
C GLU A 213 -3.32 -19.69 -16.40
N ASP A 214 -2.04 -19.38 -16.17
CA ASP A 214 -1.05 -19.12 -17.20
C ASP A 214 0.06 -20.18 -17.15
N LYS A 215 0.44 -20.68 -18.34
CA LYS A 215 1.42 -21.76 -18.50
C LYS A 215 2.79 -21.18 -18.79
N LEU A 216 3.72 -21.26 -17.83
CA LEU A 216 5.11 -20.85 -18.05
C LEU A 216 6.01 -22.03 -18.45
N CYS A 217 5.92 -23.15 -17.74
CA CYS A 217 6.70 -24.35 -18.03
C CYS A 217 5.79 -25.54 -18.32
N LYS A 218 6.33 -26.61 -18.92
CA LYS A 218 5.57 -27.87 -19.07
C LYS A 218 5.15 -28.32 -17.67
N ASN A 219 3.84 -28.52 -17.49
CA ASN A 219 3.22 -28.97 -16.24
C ASN A 219 3.31 -27.98 -15.06
N ILE A 220 3.57 -26.69 -15.32
CA ILE A 220 3.55 -25.65 -14.27
C ILE A 220 2.62 -24.52 -14.70
N ASP A 221 1.48 -24.45 -14.02
CA ASP A 221 0.50 -23.37 -14.12
C ASP A 221 0.74 -22.35 -13.00
N ILE A 222 0.69 -21.07 -13.34
CA ILE A 222 0.70 -19.95 -12.39
C ILE A 222 -0.65 -19.24 -12.46
N LEU A 223 -1.15 -18.83 -11.32
CA LEU A 223 -2.38 -18.06 -11.24
C LEU A 223 -2.08 -16.59 -11.49
N THR A 224 -2.87 -15.94 -12.34
CA THR A 224 -2.86 -14.51 -12.58
C THR A 224 -4.25 -13.92 -12.37
N HIS A 225 -4.32 -12.59 -12.20
CA HIS A 225 -5.60 -11.88 -12.11
C HIS A 225 -6.00 -11.37 -13.50
N GLU A 226 -7.25 -11.60 -13.89
CA GLU A 226 -7.77 -11.10 -15.17
C GLU A 226 -7.84 -9.57 -15.18
N LYS A 227 -7.59 -8.95 -16.34
CA LYS A 227 -7.76 -7.50 -16.51
C LYS A 227 -9.22 -7.11 -16.25
N GLY A 228 -9.43 -6.14 -15.37
CA GLY A 228 -10.75 -5.71 -14.94
C GLY A 228 -11.35 -6.56 -13.81
N SER A 229 -10.63 -7.55 -13.29
CA SER A 229 -11.03 -8.25 -12.07
C SER A 229 -10.84 -7.37 -10.84
N ILE A 230 -11.64 -7.62 -9.80
CA ILE A 230 -11.45 -6.94 -8.51
C ILE A 230 -10.10 -7.29 -7.86
N GLY A 231 -9.56 -8.48 -8.15
CA GLY A 231 -8.23 -8.90 -7.67
C GLY A 231 -7.13 -7.99 -8.23
N GLU A 232 -7.18 -7.69 -9.54
CA GLU A 232 -6.30 -6.68 -10.16
C GLU A 232 -6.49 -5.29 -9.52
N ALA A 233 -7.74 -4.87 -9.29
CA ALA A 233 -8.03 -3.59 -8.66
C ALA A 233 -7.46 -3.49 -7.23
N ILE A 234 -7.52 -4.57 -6.45
CA ILE A 234 -6.94 -4.65 -5.10
C ILE A 234 -5.41 -4.63 -5.16
N VAL A 235 -4.77 -5.34 -6.10
CA VAL A 235 -3.31 -5.25 -6.30
C VAL A 235 -2.91 -3.82 -6.65
N PHE A 236 -3.66 -3.15 -7.53
CA PHE A 236 -3.40 -1.75 -7.89
C PHE A 236 -3.59 -0.80 -6.70
N LEU A 237 -4.63 -1.03 -5.88
CA LEU A 237 -4.87 -0.30 -4.64
C LEU A 237 -3.70 -0.44 -3.66
N VAL A 238 -3.25 -1.66 -3.38
CA VAL A 238 -2.11 -1.94 -2.49
C VAL A 238 -0.85 -1.21 -2.97
N ASN A 239 -0.54 -1.28 -4.26
CA ASN A 239 0.60 -0.56 -4.84
C ASN A 239 0.45 0.97 -4.71
N SER A 240 -0.77 1.49 -4.87
CA SER A 240 -1.06 2.91 -4.71
C SER A 240 -0.88 3.36 -3.26
N ILE A 241 -1.29 2.53 -2.29
CA ILE A 241 -1.08 2.80 -0.86
C ILE A 241 0.42 2.81 -0.53
N TYR A 242 1.21 1.83 -0.99
CA TYR A 242 2.66 1.85 -0.78
C TYR A 242 3.32 3.13 -1.32
N ARG A 243 2.96 3.56 -2.54
CA ARG A 243 3.42 4.83 -3.13
C ARG A 243 2.98 6.04 -2.30
N PHE A 244 1.79 6.00 -1.72
CA PHE A 244 1.26 7.06 -0.87
C PHE A 244 2.09 7.22 0.41
N PHE A 245 2.45 6.10 1.06
CA PHE A 245 3.34 6.09 2.21
C PHE A 245 4.75 6.59 1.86
N ASP A 246 5.28 6.19 0.70
CA ASP A 246 6.59 6.60 0.19
C ASP A 246 6.70 8.12 -0.02
N ARG A 247 5.69 8.73 -0.66
CA ARG A 247 5.63 10.19 -0.89
C ARG A 247 5.58 11.00 0.40
N SER A 248 5.08 10.40 1.47
CA SER A 248 4.81 11.08 2.73
C SER A 248 5.94 10.95 3.75
N ARG A 249 7.07 10.37 3.35
CA ARG A 249 8.25 10.15 4.19
C ARG A 249 8.84 11.43 4.77
N GLY A 250 8.74 12.57 4.06
CA GLY A 250 9.22 13.86 4.55
C GLY A 250 8.54 14.30 5.86
N MET A 251 7.29 13.84 6.08
CA MET A 251 6.47 14.22 7.24
C MET A 251 6.53 13.21 8.40
N LYS A 252 7.48 12.26 8.34
CA LYS A 252 7.70 11.22 9.35
C LYS A 252 7.70 11.73 10.79
N ARG A 253 8.33 12.88 11.03
CA ARG A 253 8.49 13.45 12.37
C ARG A 253 7.14 13.85 12.99
N ILE A 254 6.21 14.35 12.18
CA ILE A 254 4.94 14.92 12.66
C ILE A 254 3.87 13.83 12.70
N ILE A 255 3.72 13.06 11.62
CA ILE A 255 2.63 12.08 11.50
C ILE A 255 3.06 10.63 11.80
N GLY A 256 4.34 10.34 11.98
CA GLY A 256 4.81 9.01 12.42
C GLY A 256 4.74 7.90 11.37
N VAL A 257 4.66 8.24 10.08
CA VAL A 257 4.49 7.26 8.99
C VAL A 257 5.78 6.48 8.70
N LYS A 258 5.76 5.16 8.91
CA LYS A 258 6.92 4.28 8.68
C LYS A 258 7.01 3.84 7.21
N ASP A 259 8.18 3.32 6.83
CA ASP A 259 8.38 2.71 5.52
C ASP A 259 7.78 1.30 5.50
N GLU A 260 6.49 1.21 5.18
CA GLU A 260 5.74 -0.05 5.26
C GLU A 260 6.17 -1.08 4.20
N GLU A 261 6.71 -0.64 3.05
CA GLU A 261 7.26 -1.54 2.03
C GLU A 261 8.57 -2.18 2.52
N GLU A 262 9.49 -1.38 3.05
CA GLU A 262 10.73 -1.90 3.66
C GLU A 262 10.42 -2.86 4.81
N ARG A 263 9.42 -2.55 5.63
CA ARG A 263 8.99 -3.43 6.71
C ARG A 263 8.42 -4.75 6.18
N PHE A 264 7.56 -4.70 5.16
CA PHE A 264 7.01 -5.89 4.52
C PHE A 264 8.13 -6.79 3.99
N VAL A 265 9.06 -6.24 3.20
CA VAL A 265 10.18 -7.00 2.62
C VAL A 265 11.03 -7.66 3.71
N LYS A 266 11.36 -6.93 4.79
CA LYS A 266 12.15 -7.49 5.91
C LYS A 266 11.47 -8.64 6.62
N GLU A 267 10.17 -8.53 6.90
CA GLU A 267 9.45 -9.62 7.59
C GLU A 267 9.23 -10.82 6.66
N MET A 268 8.94 -10.59 5.38
CA MET A 268 8.77 -11.67 4.41
C MET A 268 10.08 -12.40 4.09
N LEU A 269 11.22 -11.70 4.05
CA LEU A 269 12.53 -12.34 3.86
C LEU A 269 12.87 -13.31 4.99
N LYS A 270 12.49 -13.00 6.24
CA LYS A 270 12.66 -13.95 7.36
C LYS A 270 11.82 -15.22 7.15
N LEU A 271 10.60 -15.06 6.62
CA LEU A 271 9.74 -16.20 6.31
C LEU A 271 10.32 -17.05 5.19
N VAL A 272 10.89 -16.44 4.14
CA VAL A 272 11.60 -17.17 3.07
C VAL A 272 12.72 -18.03 3.64
N THR A 273 13.56 -17.49 4.52
CA THR A 273 14.62 -18.25 5.18
C THR A 273 14.08 -19.45 5.96
N GLY A 274 12.97 -19.29 6.68
CA GLY A 274 12.31 -20.39 7.38
C GLY A 274 11.77 -21.47 6.44
N ILE A 275 11.14 -21.06 5.32
CA ILE A 275 10.62 -22.00 4.32
C ILE A 275 11.76 -22.82 3.69
N TYR A 276 12.90 -22.20 3.36
CA TYR A 276 14.04 -22.95 2.82
C TYR A 276 14.61 -23.96 3.81
N GLN A 277 14.66 -23.61 5.10
CA GLN A 277 15.09 -24.53 6.15
C GLN A 277 14.14 -25.74 6.25
N ASP A 278 12.83 -25.50 6.22
CA ASP A 278 11.81 -26.56 6.26
C ASP A 278 11.85 -27.48 5.02
N LEU A 279 12.28 -26.95 3.87
CA LEU A 279 12.38 -27.70 2.61
C LEU A 279 13.75 -28.35 2.38
N GLU A 280 14.69 -28.22 3.32
CA GLU A 280 16.10 -28.63 3.17
C GLU A 280 16.76 -28.09 1.88
N HIS A 281 16.29 -26.93 1.42
CA HIS A 281 16.78 -26.29 0.21
C HIS A 281 17.94 -25.37 0.52
N VAL A 282 18.99 -25.45 -0.30
CA VAL A 282 20.19 -24.61 -0.17
C VAL A 282 20.02 -23.34 -1.02
N GLU A 283 20.42 -22.18 -0.49
CA GLU A 283 20.47 -20.94 -1.27
C GLU A 283 21.30 -21.13 -2.56
N ASN A 284 20.74 -20.78 -3.71
CA ASN A 284 21.40 -20.94 -5.01
C ASN A 284 22.11 -19.65 -5.43
N THR A 285 23.28 -19.39 -4.84
CA THR A 285 24.10 -18.20 -5.11
C THR A 285 24.47 -18.01 -6.59
N ALA A 286 24.65 -19.11 -7.32
CA ALA A 286 24.94 -19.09 -8.76
C ALA A 286 23.76 -18.53 -9.58
N LEU A 287 22.52 -18.92 -9.24
CA LEU A 287 21.32 -18.36 -9.84
C LEU A 287 21.18 -16.86 -9.50
N TYR A 288 21.34 -16.48 -8.23
CA TYR A 288 21.20 -15.09 -7.80
C TYR A 288 22.22 -14.15 -8.45
N SER A 289 23.48 -14.61 -8.58
CA SER A 289 24.51 -13.91 -9.33
C SER A 289 24.13 -13.73 -10.81
N SER A 290 23.54 -14.76 -11.41
CA SER A 290 23.11 -14.71 -12.81
C SER A 290 21.89 -13.81 -13.04
N LEU A 291 20.96 -13.77 -12.08
CA LEU A 291 19.85 -12.81 -12.05
C LEU A 291 20.37 -11.38 -11.94
N TYR A 292 21.33 -11.13 -11.05
CA TYR A 292 21.95 -9.80 -10.93
C TYR A 292 22.64 -9.36 -12.22
N ARG A 293 23.36 -10.26 -12.91
CA ARG A 293 24.02 -9.96 -14.20
C ARG A 293 23.04 -9.77 -15.36
N SER A 294 21.87 -10.42 -15.33
CA SER A 294 20.80 -10.26 -16.33
C SER A 294 19.78 -9.19 -15.96
N ALA A 295 20.05 -8.42 -14.89
CA ALA A 295 19.12 -7.42 -14.39
C ALA A 295 18.95 -6.27 -15.38
N VAL A 296 17.70 -5.98 -15.72
CA VAL A 296 17.28 -4.76 -16.41
C VAL A 296 17.16 -3.61 -15.40
N ARG A 297 16.87 -3.93 -14.14
CA ARG A 297 16.78 -2.97 -13.04
C ARG A 297 17.24 -3.59 -11.73
N THR A 298 17.99 -2.84 -10.95
CA THR A 298 18.34 -3.18 -9.57
C THR A 298 18.03 -2.01 -8.63
N LEU A 299 17.58 -2.30 -7.41
CA LEU A 299 17.38 -1.31 -6.36
C LEU A 299 17.82 -1.89 -5.02
N ALA A 300 18.84 -1.28 -4.41
CA ALA A 300 19.33 -1.68 -3.09
C ALA A 300 18.75 -0.76 -2.01
N LYS A 301 18.13 -1.33 -0.98
CA LYS A 301 17.54 -0.57 0.12
C LYS A 301 17.45 -1.40 1.40
N GLY A 302 17.76 -0.81 2.56
CA GLY A 302 17.41 -1.39 3.87
C GLY A 302 17.90 -2.82 4.13
N GLY A 303 19.02 -3.25 3.51
CA GLY A 303 19.57 -4.60 3.65
C GLY A 303 19.05 -5.64 2.65
N TYR A 304 18.15 -5.27 1.73
CA TYR A 304 17.70 -6.10 0.63
C TYR A 304 18.09 -5.50 -0.72
N ILE A 305 17.98 -6.31 -1.77
CA ILE A 305 18.13 -5.91 -3.16
C ILE A 305 16.95 -6.42 -3.97
N TYR A 306 16.27 -5.50 -4.64
CA TYR A 306 15.30 -5.82 -5.67
C TYR A 306 16.02 -5.97 -7.01
N ILE A 307 15.70 -7.03 -7.74
CA ILE A 307 16.23 -7.35 -9.06
C ILE A 307 15.06 -7.60 -10.00
N SER A 308 15.05 -6.95 -11.16
CA SER A 308 14.18 -7.29 -12.29
C SER A 308 15.07 -7.81 -13.42
N ALA A 309 15.00 -9.11 -13.71
CA ALA A 309 15.92 -9.82 -14.60
C ALA A 309 15.18 -10.52 -15.75
N ARG A 310 15.82 -10.56 -16.93
CA ARG A 310 15.28 -11.30 -18.07
C ARG A 310 15.53 -12.79 -17.91
N VAL A 311 14.47 -13.57 -18.03
CA VAL A 311 14.50 -15.03 -18.02
C VAL A 311 13.94 -15.53 -19.34
N ARG A 312 14.61 -16.51 -19.95
CA ARG A 312 14.11 -17.23 -21.13
C ARG A 312 13.75 -18.65 -20.74
N ILE A 313 12.61 -19.13 -21.20
CA ILE A 313 12.17 -20.52 -21.02
C ILE A 313 12.10 -21.16 -22.40
N ASP A 314 12.74 -22.31 -22.55
CA ASP A 314 12.57 -23.21 -23.69
C ASP A 314 11.64 -24.35 -23.25
N GLN A 315 10.39 -24.30 -23.73
CA GLN A 315 9.35 -25.26 -23.34
C GLN A 315 9.57 -26.65 -23.94
N GLU A 316 10.22 -26.77 -25.10
CA GLU A 316 10.54 -28.07 -25.69
C GLU A 316 11.50 -28.83 -24.78
N ARG A 317 12.58 -28.15 -24.40
CA ARG A 317 13.66 -28.68 -23.56
C ARG A 317 13.35 -28.62 -22.06
N ASN A 318 12.29 -27.91 -21.66
CA ASN A 318 11.88 -27.67 -20.28
C ASN A 318 12.99 -27.04 -19.41
N VAL A 319 13.73 -26.08 -19.97
CA VAL A 319 14.83 -25.38 -19.30
C VAL A 319 14.60 -23.88 -19.23
N ALA A 320 15.08 -23.27 -18.15
CA ALA A 320 15.18 -21.84 -17.99
C ALA A 320 16.64 -21.39 -18.17
N ILE A 321 16.83 -20.28 -18.88
CA ILE A 321 18.12 -19.69 -19.23
C ILE A 321 18.14 -18.25 -18.72
N ILE A 322 19.12 -17.96 -17.86
CA ILE A 322 19.29 -16.69 -17.17
C ILE A 322 20.75 -16.29 -17.30
N HIS A 323 21.05 -15.34 -18.19
CA HIS A 323 22.42 -15.03 -18.60
C HIS A 323 23.18 -16.29 -19.04
N ASN A 324 24.20 -16.73 -18.28
CA ASN A 324 25.00 -17.93 -18.55
C ASN A 324 24.57 -19.14 -17.71
N TYR A 325 23.51 -19.01 -16.91
CA TYR A 325 22.98 -20.07 -16.07
C TYR A 325 21.81 -20.75 -16.78
N THR A 326 21.93 -22.06 -16.97
CA THR A 326 20.87 -22.90 -17.53
C THR A 326 20.45 -23.89 -16.46
N THR A 327 19.15 -24.01 -16.22
CA THR A 327 18.59 -24.93 -15.23
C THR A 327 17.27 -25.51 -15.70
N SER A 328 16.79 -26.59 -15.08
CA SER A 328 15.45 -27.09 -15.37
C SER A 328 14.40 -26.07 -14.92
N CYS A 329 13.27 -26.01 -15.64
CA CYS A 329 12.13 -25.20 -15.23
C CYS A 329 11.69 -25.48 -13.79
N GLU A 330 11.65 -26.76 -13.40
CA GLU A 330 11.31 -27.20 -12.06
C GLU A 330 12.28 -26.64 -11.01
N ASN A 331 13.58 -26.69 -11.26
CA ASN A 331 14.56 -26.18 -10.30
C ASN A 331 14.49 -24.64 -10.18
N LEU A 332 14.27 -23.92 -11.29
CA LEU A 332 14.03 -22.47 -11.22
C LEU A 332 12.82 -22.18 -10.33
N VAL A 333 11.71 -22.88 -10.58
CA VAL A 333 10.46 -22.72 -9.83
C VAL A 333 10.69 -22.99 -8.35
N ASN A 334 11.23 -24.16 -7.97
CA ASN A 334 11.52 -24.51 -6.57
C ASN A 334 12.35 -23.44 -5.85
N ILE A 335 13.28 -22.79 -6.54
CA ILE A 335 14.07 -21.71 -5.95
C ILE A 335 13.24 -20.44 -5.79
N ILE A 336 12.46 -20.00 -6.77
CA ILE A 336 11.70 -18.74 -6.66
C ILE A 336 10.41 -18.88 -5.84
N GLU A 337 9.91 -20.10 -5.66
CA GLU A 337 8.64 -20.42 -5.01
C GLU A 337 8.48 -19.83 -3.61
N PRO A 338 9.46 -19.96 -2.68
CA PRO A 338 9.39 -19.31 -1.36
C PRO A 338 9.23 -17.79 -1.44
N TYR A 339 9.88 -17.16 -2.42
CA TYR A 339 9.72 -15.72 -2.67
C TYR A 339 8.34 -15.39 -3.26
N MET A 340 7.80 -16.24 -4.14
CA MET A 340 6.45 -16.04 -4.69
C MET A 340 5.37 -16.13 -3.60
N ILE A 341 5.41 -17.13 -2.72
CA ILE A 341 4.40 -17.31 -1.65
C ILE A 341 4.49 -16.26 -0.54
N THR A 342 5.60 -15.54 -0.46
CA THR A 342 5.78 -14.40 0.45
C THR A 342 5.55 -13.05 -0.23
N GLY A 343 5.20 -13.03 -1.52
CA GLY A 343 4.98 -11.80 -2.30
C GLY A 343 6.27 -11.03 -2.61
N LEU A 344 7.42 -11.69 -2.52
CA LEU A 344 8.75 -11.16 -2.80
C LEU A 344 9.27 -11.52 -4.19
N ALA A 345 8.54 -12.30 -4.98
CA ALA A 345 8.82 -12.52 -6.38
C ALA A 345 7.58 -12.40 -7.25
N SER A 346 7.75 -11.90 -8.47
CA SER A 346 6.71 -11.79 -9.47
C SER A 346 7.25 -12.01 -10.87
N ILE A 347 6.35 -12.38 -11.78
CA ILE A 347 6.66 -12.55 -13.20
C ILE A 347 5.82 -11.57 -14.01
N ASP A 348 6.47 -10.77 -14.84
CA ASP A 348 5.85 -9.77 -15.71
C ASP A 348 6.38 -9.89 -17.17
N ASN A 349 5.73 -9.19 -18.11
CA ASN A 349 6.15 -9.08 -19.52
C ASN A 349 6.41 -10.42 -20.22
N VAL A 350 5.51 -11.38 -20.04
CA VAL A 350 5.58 -12.69 -20.69
C VAL A 350 5.32 -12.54 -22.20
N ALA A 351 6.32 -12.84 -23.02
CA ALA A 351 6.25 -12.87 -24.48
C ALA A 351 6.49 -14.30 -24.97
N ILE A 352 5.53 -14.84 -25.73
CA ILE A 352 5.59 -16.22 -26.24
C ILE A 352 5.90 -16.20 -27.74
N HIS A 353 6.97 -16.89 -28.12
CA HIS A 353 7.46 -17.03 -29.48
C HIS A 353 7.64 -18.50 -29.84
N GLY A 354 6.56 -19.16 -30.24
CA GLY A 354 6.54 -20.61 -30.43
C GLY A 354 6.81 -21.31 -29.09
N ASN A 355 7.87 -22.13 -29.05
CA ASN A 355 8.27 -22.88 -27.85
C ASN A 355 9.21 -22.11 -26.92
N LYS A 356 9.48 -20.83 -27.22
CA LYS A 356 10.32 -19.95 -26.41
C LYS A 356 9.46 -18.91 -25.71
N ILE A 357 9.68 -18.72 -24.42
CA ILE A 357 9.05 -17.68 -23.63
C ILE A 357 10.13 -16.75 -23.12
N GLU A 358 9.96 -15.44 -23.27
CA GLU A 358 10.75 -14.43 -22.60
C GLU A 358 9.90 -13.75 -21.53
N LEU A 359 10.45 -13.54 -20.33
CA LEU A 359 9.76 -12.88 -19.23
C LEU A 359 10.71 -12.06 -18.36
N LEU A 360 10.14 -11.17 -17.55
CA LEU A 360 10.85 -10.50 -16.46
C LEU A 360 10.51 -11.18 -15.13
N LEU A 361 11.53 -11.69 -14.45
CA LEU A 361 11.44 -12.13 -13.06
C LEU A 361 11.85 -10.95 -12.18
N ASN A 362 10.92 -10.48 -11.37
CA ASN A 362 11.19 -9.53 -10.31
C ASN A 362 11.34 -10.30 -9.00
N ILE A 363 12.38 -10.00 -8.22
CA ILE A 363 12.64 -10.70 -6.96
C ILE A 363 13.35 -9.79 -5.96
N TYR A 364 12.93 -9.86 -4.70
CA TYR A 364 13.62 -9.24 -3.57
C TYR A 364 14.52 -10.28 -2.91
N LEU A 365 15.81 -10.03 -2.86
CA LEU A 365 16.82 -10.89 -2.25
C LEU A 365 17.47 -10.21 -1.05
N ASN A 366 18.02 -11.01 -0.14
CA ASN A 366 18.92 -10.49 0.88
C ASN A 366 20.21 -9.99 0.20
N GLN A 367 20.71 -8.81 0.59
CA GLN A 367 21.95 -8.28 -0.02
C GLN A 367 23.15 -9.22 0.12
N ARG A 368 23.17 -10.04 1.17
CA ARG A 368 24.24 -11.02 1.41
C ARG A 368 24.24 -12.15 0.36
N SER A 369 23.06 -12.55 -0.14
CA SER A 369 22.90 -13.67 -1.07
C SER A 369 23.35 -13.36 -2.51
N VAL A 370 23.63 -12.10 -2.83
CA VAL A 370 24.05 -11.65 -4.19
C VAL A 370 25.55 -11.31 -4.27
N LYS A 371 26.22 -11.13 -3.12
CA LYS A 371 27.65 -10.76 -3.04
C LYS A 371 28.59 -11.94 -2.75
N ALA A 372 28.07 -13.16 -2.72
CA ALA A 372 28.83 -14.38 -2.46
C ALA A 372 29.33 -15.03 -3.75
#